data_AF-A0A7C1QRQ0-F1
#
_entry.id   AF-A0A7C1QRQ0-F1
#
_cell.length_a   1.000
_cell.length_b   1.000
_cell.length_c   1.000
_cell.angle_alpha   90.00
_cell.angle_beta   90.00
_cell.angle_gamma   90.00
#
_symmetry.space_group_name_H-M   'P 1'
#
loop_
_entity.id
_entity.type
_entity.pdbx_description
1 polymer ?
#
loop_
_entity_poly.entity_id
_entity_poly.type
_entity_poly.pdbx_seq_one_letter_code
_entity_poly.pdbx_strand_id
1 'polypeptide(L)' 'MIFFLIKKIILYYAKSPFDCPPREPHKFVKTAIDFLQKYAKNKKVFCALSGGIDSSTVYLLLKEARIDTIPVFINFNLI' A
#
# COMPACT_ATOMS: atom_id res chain seq x y z
N MET A 1 11.29 -3.70 -6.81
CA MET A 1 10.07 -3.01 -7.31
C MET A 1 9.08 -2.60 -6.19
N ILE A 2 8.95 -3.34 -5.09
CA ILE A 2 8.18 -2.97 -3.88
C ILE A 2 8.63 -1.64 -3.24
N PHE A 3 9.94 -1.40 -3.17
CA PHE A 3 10.50 -0.14 -2.66
C PHE A 3 10.03 1.11 -3.42
N PHE A 4 9.58 0.95 -4.66
CA PHE A 4 9.19 2.08 -5.51
C PHE A 4 7.79 2.62 -5.15
N LEU A 5 6.87 1.77 -4.67
CA LEU A 5 5.51 2.17 -4.33
C LEU A 5 5.49 2.92 -2.99
N ILE A 6 6.19 2.41 -1.97
CA ILE A 6 6.31 3.06 -0.66
C ILE A 6 7.04 4.40 -0.80
N LYS A 7 8.15 4.46 -1.55
CA LYS A 7 8.80 5.75 -1.86
C LYS A 7 7.85 6.71 -2.56
N LYS A 8 6.98 6.25 -3.47
CA LYS A 8 6.01 7.13 -4.16
C LYS A 8 4.89 7.60 -3.24
N ILE A 9 4.41 6.77 -2.32
CA ILE A 9 3.40 7.15 -1.31
C ILE A 9 3.99 8.16 -0.34
N ILE A 10 5.18 7.87 0.22
CA ILE A 10 5.89 8.80 1.11
C ILE A 10 6.22 10.09 0.35
N LEU A 11 6.71 10.03 -0.89
CA LEU A 11 6.95 11.21 -1.71
C LEU A 11 5.66 11.95 -2.09
N TYR A 12 4.53 11.28 -2.24
CA TYR A 12 3.24 11.92 -2.52
C TYR A 12 2.77 12.73 -1.31
N TYR A 13 2.82 12.13 -0.12
CA TYR A 13 2.52 12.84 1.13
C TYR A 13 3.60 13.87 1.50
N ALA A 14 4.86 13.69 1.09
CA ALA A 14 5.95 14.62 1.37
C ALA A 14 6.11 15.75 0.33
N LYS A 15 5.65 15.57 -0.92
CA LYS A 15 5.69 16.61 -1.98
C LYS A 15 4.42 17.43 -2.10
N SER A 16 3.32 17.06 -1.43
CA SER A 16 2.15 17.93 -1.28
C SER A 16 2.29 18.74 0.01
N PRO A 17 2.95 19.91 0.01
CA PRO A 17 3.19 20.72 1.21
C PRO A 17 1.92 21.25 1.91
N PHE A 18 0.72 20.88 1.44
CA PHE A 18 -0.57 21.32 2.00
C PHE A 18 -1.53 20.18 2.37
N ASP A 19 -1.23 18.91 2.08
CA ASP A 19 -2.14 17.78 2.39
C ASP A 19 -1.53 16.86 3.45
N CYS A 20 -1.77 17.21 4.72
CA CYS A 20 -1.67 16.23 5.80
C CYS A 20 -2.65 15.07 5.51
N PRO A 21 -2.29 13.80 5.79
CA PRO A 21 -3.23 12.70 5.67
C PRO A 21 -4.51 13.01 6.47
N PRO A 22 -5.70 12.68 5.95
CA PRO A 22 -6.95 12.96 6.64
C PRO A 22 -6.93 12.36 8.04
N ARG A 23 -7.29 13.16 9.07
CA ARG A 23 -7.36 12.68 10.46
C ARG A 23 -8.41 11.60 10.66
N GLU A 24 -9.45 11.63 9.82
CA GLU A 24 -10.53 10.65 9.85
C GLU A 24 -10.12 9.39 9.09
N PRO A 25 -10.14 8.20 9.74
CA PRO A 25 -9.65 6.96 9.13
C PRO A 25 -10.32 6.61 7.79
N HIS A 26 -11.64 6.82 7.68
CA HIS A 26 -12.39 6.50 6.47
C HIS A 26 -12.00 7.41 5.29
N LYS A 27 -11.67 8.69 5.54
CA LYS A 27 -11.17 9.61 4.52
C LYS A 27 -9.78 9.18 4.06
N PHE A 28 -8.91 8.79 5.01
CA PHE A 28 -7.58 8.29 4.68
C PHE A 28 -7.64 7.05 3.78
N VAL A 29 -8.46 6.05 4.14
CA VAL A 29 -8.61 4.82 3.36
C VAL A 29 -9.09 5.14 1.94
N LYS A 30 -10.10 6.01 1.80
CA LYS A 30 -10.59 6.45 0.48
C LYS A 30 -9.49 7.10 -0.36
N THR A 31 -8.78 8.08 0.21
CA THR A 31 -7.67 8.75 -0.49
C THR A 31 -6.58 7.76 -0.90
N ALA A 32 -6.27 6.78 -0.06
CA ALA A 32 -5.28 5.77 -0.36
C ALA A 32 -5.74 4.82 -1.49
N ILE A 33 -7.01 4.43 -1.51
CA ILE A 33 -7.61 3.65 -2.61
C ILE A 33 -7.52 4.43 -3.92
N ASP A 34 -7.93 5.70 -3.93
CA ASP A 34 -7.90 6.56 -5.12
C ASP A 34 -6.46 6.71 -5.65
N PHE A 35 -5.49 6.88 -4.74
CA PHE A 35 -4.07 6.91 -5.08
C PHE A 35 -3.60 5.60 -5.72
N LEU A 36 -3.91 4.46 -5.10
CA LEU A 36 -3.53 3.15 -5.62
C LEU A 36 -4.14 2.89 -7.00
N GLN A 37 -5.41 3.22 -7.19
CA GLN A 37 -6.06 3.07 -8.49
C GLN A 37 -5.42 3.96 -9.56
N LYS A 38 -5.06 5.21 -9.22
CA LYS A 38 -4.40 6.13 -10.16
C LYS A 38 -3.04 5.62 -10.64
N TYR A 39 -2.26 4.95 -9.78
CA TYR A 39 -0.87 4.62 -10.09
C TYR A 39 -0.58 3.13 -10.33
N ALA A 40 -1.45 2.22 -9.88
CA ALA A 40 -1.21 0.78 -9.86
C ALA A 40 -2.30 -0.09 -10.50
N LYS A 41 -3.48 0.44 -10.86
CA LYS A 41 -4.63 -0.36 -11.37
C LYS A 41 -4.30 -1.33 -12.50
N ASN A 42 -3.44 -0.95 -13.43
CA ASN A 42 -3.07 -1.78 -14.60
C ASN A 42 -1.67 -2.39 -14.47
N LYS A 43 -1.20 -2.62 -13.23
CA LYS A 43 0.13 -3.16 -12.95
C LYS A 43 0.02 -4.34 -12.01
N LYS A 44 0.87 -5.35 -12.22
CA LYS A 44 1.12 -6.40 -11.23
C LYS A 44 1.99 -5.86 -10.10
N VAL A 45 1.49 -5.96 -8.87
CA VAL A 45 2.18 -5.49 -7.67
C VAL A 45 2.57 -6.68 -6.81
N PHE A 46 3.86 -6.85 -6.52
CA PHE A 46 4.29 -7.79 -5.49
C PHE A 46 4.05 -7.19 -4.11
N CYS A 47 3.54 -7.96 -3.16
CA CYS A 47 3.39 -7.55 -1.76
C CYS A 47 4.11 -8.57 -0.87
N ALA A 48 5.19 -8.16 -0.21
CA ALA A 48 5.89 -9.01 0.74
C ALA A 48 5.10 -9.06 2.06
N LEU A 49 4.64 -10.25 2.43
CA LEU A 49 3.97 -10.53 3.69
C LEU A 49 5.02 -11.08 4.67
N SER A 50 5.16 -10.44 5.83
CA SER A 50 6.03 -10.93 6.91
C SER A 50 5.26 -11.61 8.04
N GLY A 51 3.92 -11.54 8.02
CA GLY A 51 3.07 -11.89 9.16
C GLY A 51 2.84 -10.72 10.13
N GLY A 52 3.56 -9.61 9.96
CA GLY A 52 3.36 -8.38 10.75
C GLY A 52 2.15 -7.55 10.28
N ILE A 53 1.63 -6.72 11.19
CA ILE A 53 0.44 -5.90 10.97
C ILE A 53 0.54 -4.96 9.77
N ASP A 54 1.71 -4.35 9.54
CA ASP A 54 1.91 -3.39 8.45
C ASP A 54 1.74 -4.05 7.09
N SER A 55 2.41 -5.19 6.89
CA SER A 55 2.37 -5.92 5.61
C SER A 55 0.96 -6.45 5.30
N SER A 56 0.26 -6.94 6.33
CA SER A 56 -1.13 -7.39 6.23
C SER A 56 -2.09 -6.26 5.90
N THR A 57 -1.91 -5.09 6.55
CA THR A 57 -2.76 -3.91 6.32
C THR A 57 -2.59 -3.38 4.90
N VAL A 58 -1.36 -3.30 4.40
CA VAL A 58 -1.08 -2.89 3.01
C VAL A 58 -1.71 -3.85 2.02
N TYR A 59 -1.61 -5.16 2.26
CA TYR A 59 -2.24 -6.16 1.40
C TYR A 59 -3.77 -6.02 1.35
N LEU A 60 -4.41 -5.81 2.51
CA LEU A 60 -5.85 -5.55 2.58
C LEU A 60 -6.24 -4.29 1.79
N LEU A 61 -5.46 -3.22 1.91
CA LEU A 61 -5.71 -1.98 1.17
C LEU A 61 -5.56 -2.15 -0.35
N LEU A 62 -4.55 -2.90 -0.80
CA LEU A 62 -4.36 -3.25 -2.22
C LEU A 62 -5.53 -4.08 -2.76
N LYS A 63 -6.02 -5.03 -1.95
CA LYS A 63 -7.18 -5.87 -2.27
C LYS A 63 -8.46 -5.04 -2.36
N GLU A 64 -8.69 -4.15 -1.40
CA GLU A 64 -9.84 -3.22 -1.40
C GLU A 64 -9.82 -2.29 -2.61
N ALA A 65 -8.63 -1.79 -2.97
CA ALA A 65 -8.42 -0.98 -4.17
C ALA A 65 -8.51 -1.77 -5.50
N ARG A 66 -8.73 -3.10 -5.43
CA ARG A 66 -8.79 -4.04 -6.57
C ARG A 66 -7.52 -4.00 -7.44
N ILE A 67 -6.36 -3.92 -6.81
CA ILE A 67 -5.06 -3.96 -7.49
C ILE A 67 -4.64 -5.41 -7.73
N ASP A 68 -4.18 -5.73 -8.95
CA ASP A 68 -3.63 -7.04 -9.29
C ASP A 68 -2.34 -7.29 -8.49
N THR A 69 -2.48 -8.02 -7.39
CA THR A 69 -1.44 -8.16 -6.36
C THR A 69 -1.02 -9.61 -6.22
N ILE A 70 0.30 -9.84 -6.24
CA ILE A 70 0.92 -11.13 -5.98
C ILE A 70 1.49 -11.08 -4.55
N PRO A 71 0.80 -11.65 -3.55
CA PRO A 71 1.34 -11.76 -2.21
C PRO A 71 2.48 -12.78 -2.18
N VAL A 72 3.57 -12.44 -1.51
CA VAL A 72 4.73 -13.30 -1.30
C VAL A 72 4.97 -13.40 0.19
N PHE A 73 4.72 -14.57 0.76
CA PHE A 73 5.02 -14.88 2.14
C PHE A 73 6.18 -15.87 2.18
N ILE A 74 7.21 -15.57 2.99
CA ILE A 74 8.33 -16.47 3.21
C ILE A 74 8.28 -16.91 4.66
N ASN A 75 7.98 -18.20 4.87
CA ASN A 75 8.10 -18.80 6.18
C ASN A 75 9.55 -19.25 6.38
N PHE A 76 10.26 -18.60 7.30
CA PHE A 76 11.64 -18.95 7.65
C PHE A 76 11.73 -20.13 8.63
N ASN A 77 10.60 -20.69 9.10
CA ASN A 77 10.54 -21.77 10.10
C ASN A 77 11.48 -21.51 11.29
N LEU A 78 11.49 -20.27 11.78
CA LEU A 78 12.25 -19.91 12.98
C LEU A 78 11.51 -20.52 14.18
N ILE A 79 12.01 -21.69 14.60
CA ILE A 79 11.65 -22.39 15.84
C ILE A 79 12.42 -21.76 17.00
#